data_AF-A0A8S3I4K3-F1
#
_entry.id   AF-A0A8S3I4K3-F1
#
_cell.length_a   1.000
_cell.length_b   1.000
_cell.length_c   1.000
_cell.angle_alpha   90.00
_cell.angle_beta   90.00
_cell.angle_gamma   90.00
#
_symmetry.space_group_name_H-M   'P 1'
#
loop_
_entity.id
_entity.type
_entity.pdbx_description
1 polymer ?
#
loop_
_entity_poly.entity_id
_entity_poly.type
_entity_poly.pdbx_seq_one_letter_code
_entity_poly.pdbx_strand_id
1 'polypeptide(L)'
;TVQIKLVLTISPSTALVLNVAASVAETFRGRTYGLLGTYDGNPTNDLRSSNGIIVNSNALPEQIHQQFGVTWAIRPNASVFYYDLGQSAQFFEDQNRLFVPSFTEPTNTPTQDESVRGICKIALNSLSSSWNIAQRTCYYDMSVTKDETFAQTSFNISDELLSIKANLRNPPLFNSELPVYMQAKHNERIHLIIDATSNDSMSNIVLSADHLPRDATFNTQTKVFEWTASEGEDSVRIRAKDLAFNLTATHEIVFQVKQINKNNAAHSETQ
;
A
#
# COMPACT_ATOMS: atom_id res chain seq x y z
N THR A 1 -2.06 8.00 -4.57
CA THR A 1 -0.72 8.37 -4.05
C THR A 1 0.09 7.12 -3.78
N VAL A 2 1.40 7.15 -4.04
CA VAL A 2 2.33 6.10 -3.63
C VAL A 2 2.98 6.57 -2.32
N GLN A 3 2.97 5.75 -1.28
CA GLN A 3 3.72 5.99 -0.04
C GLN A 3 4.79 4.92 0.11
N ILE A 4 6.03 5.35 0.26
CA ILE A 4 7.15 4.46 0.52
C ILE A 4 7.71 4.82 1.90
N LYS A 5 7.75 3.85 2.80
CA LYS A 5 8.39 3.96 4.10
C LYS A 5 9.66 3.11 4.09
N LEU A 6 10.80 3.79 4.13
CA LEU A 6 12.10 3.17 4.37
C LEU A 6 12.35 3.22 5.88
N VAL A 7 12.60 2.06 6.48
CA VAL A 7 13.01 1.95 7.88
C VAL A 7 14.43 1.40 7.90
N LEU A 8 15.37 2.28 8.25
CA LEU A 8 16.77 1.94 8.42
C LEU A 8 17.08 1.94 9.91
N THR A 9 17.65 0.84 10.40
CA THR A 9 18.08 0.72 11.79
C THR A 9 19.51 0.25 11.83
N ILE A 10 20.32 0.93 12.64
CA ILE A 10 21.72 0.60 12.85
C ILE A 10 21.79 -0.25 14.11
N SER A 11 22.32 -1.47 14.01
CA SER A 11 22.59 -2.31 15.16
C SER A 11 23.74 -1.73 15.99
N PRO A 12 23.84 -2.08 17.28
CA PRO A 12 25.01 -1.75 18.10
C PRO A 12 26.34 -2.29 17.54
N SER A 13 26.29 -3.35 16.71
CA SER A 13 27.45 -3.91 16.01
C SER A 13 27.84 -3.16 14.73
N THR A 14 27.31 -1.95 14.49
CA THR A 14 27.48 -1.11 13.29
C THR A 14 26.88 -1.69 12.00
N ALA A 15 26.21 -2.84 12.09
CA ALA A 15 25.52 -3.42 10.95
C ALA A 15 24.20 -2.68 10.69
N LEU A 16 23.89 -2.46 9.42
CA LEU A 16 22.69 -1.78 8.96
C LEU A 16 21.63 -2.82 8.59
N VAL A 17 20.46 -2.73 9.21
CA VAL A 17 19.26 -3.46 8.78
C VAL A 17 18.34 -2.48 8.06
N LEU A 18 18.00 -2.79 6.82
CA LEU A 18 17.07 -1.99 6.01
C LEU A 18 15.79 -2.79 5.75
N ASN A 19 14.66 -2.21 6.16
CA ASN A 19 13.34 -2.67 5.75
C ASN A 19 12.69 -1.64 4.82
N VAL A 20 12.13 -2.14 3.73
CA VAL A 20 11.39 -1.33 2.75
C VAL A 20 9.93 -1.77 2.78
N ALA A 21 9.04 -0.83 3.05
CA ALA A 21 7.61 -1.04 2.93
C ALA A 21 7.03 0.01 1.98
N ALA A 22 6.20 -0.44 1.05
CA ALA A 22 5.49 0.45 0.15
C ALA A 22 3.99 0.17 0.23
N SER A 23 3.21 1.24 0.13
CA SER A 23 1.79 1.17 -0.14
C SER A 23 1.46 2.07 -1.31
N VAL A 24 0.55 1.59 -2.13
CA VAL A 24 0.11 2.25 -3.34
C VAL A 24 -1.40 2.40 -3.24
N ALA A 25 -1.91 3.58 -3.54
CA ALA A 25 -3.34 3.80 -3.59
C ALA A 25 -4.01 2.87 -4.62
N GLU A 26 -5.24 2.48 -4.32
CA GLU A 26 -6.06 1.58 -5.15
C GLU A 26 -6.22 2.03 -6.61
N THR A 27 -6.13 3.34 -6.89
CA THR A 27 -6.19 3.86 -8.26
C THR A 27 -5.06 3.35 -9.17
N PHE A 28 -4.02 2.75 -8.59
CA PHE A 28 -2.94 2.07 -9.31
C PHE A 28 -3.13 0.55 -9.40
N ARG A 29 -4.27 -0.02 -8.98
CA ARG A 29 -4.56 -1.45 -9.17
C ARG A 29 -4.39 -1.82 -10.65
N GLY A 30 -3.65 -2.89 -10.91
CA GLY A 30 -3.30 -3.37 -12.24
C GLY A 30 -2.34 -2.46 -13.03
N ARG A 31 -1.79 -1.41 -12.41
CA ARG A 31 -0.91 -0.42 -13.06
C ARG A 31 0.52 -0.44 -12.54
N THR A 32 0.86 -1.30 -11.58
CA THR A 32 2.22 -1.42 -11.06
C THR A 32 3.01 -2.53 -11.77
N TYR A 33 4.32 -2.35 -11.82
CA TYR A 33 5.29 -3.31 -12.32
C TYR A 33 6.63 -3.07 -11.61
N GLY A 34 7.44 -4.11 -11.44
CA GLY A 34 8.76 -3.99 -10.81
C GLY A 34 9.02 -5.08 -9.76
N LEU A 35 10.00 -4.82 -8.90
CA LEU A 35 10.44 -5.73 -7.82
C LEU A 35 9.34 -6.06 -6.79
N LEU A 36 8.28 -5.26 -6.71
CA LEU A 36 7.13 -5.47 -5.82
C LEU A 36 5.89 -6.03 -6.54
N GLY A 37 6.03 -6.46 -7.81
CA GLY A 37 4.98 -7.12 -8.56
C GLY A 37 3.89 -6.21 -9.12
N THR A 38 2.80 -6.85 -9.55
CA THR A 38 1.64 -6.18 -10.13
C THR A 38 0.53 -6.14 -9.09
N TYR A 39 0.06 -4.94 -8.77
CA TYR A 39 -0.95 -4.73 -7.75
C TYR A 39 -2.33 -5.12 -8.28
N ASP A 40 -2.58 -6.40 -8.48
CA ASP A 40 -3.86 -6.94 -8.96
C ASP A 40 -4.47 -7.98 -8.01
N GLY A 41 -3.71 -8.42 -6.99
CA GLY A 41 -4.13 -9.43 -6.02
C GLY A 41 -3.81 -10.87 -6.43
N ASN A 42 -3.08 -11.07 -7.54
CA ASN A 42 -2.69 -12.38 -8.02
C ASN A 42 -1.20 -12.67 -7.72
N PRO A 43 -0.87 -13.44 -6.67
CA PRO A 43 0.53 -13.71 -6.32
C PRO A 43 1.30 -14.52 -7.37
N THR A 44 0.61 -15.12 -8.35
CA THR A 44 1.25 -16.00 -9.35
C THR A 44 1.98 -15.23 -10.46
N ASN A 45 1.75 -13.92 -10.61
CA ASN A 45 2.39 -13.08 -11.62
C ASN A 45 3.35 -12.01 -11.04
N ASP A 46 3.53 -11.97 -9.72
CA ASP A 46 4.31 -10.92 -9.05
C ASP A 46 5.81 -11.01 -9.31
N LEU A 47 6.35 -12.21 -9.51
CA LEU A 47 7.76 -12.42 -9.88
C LEU A 47 7.95 -12.24 -11.39
N ARG A 48 7.57 -11.06 -11.90
CA ARG A 48 7.73 -10.68 -13.30
C ARG A 48 9.07 -9.96 -13.50
N SER A 49 9.94 -10.56 -14.29
CA SER A 49 11.22 -9.97 -14.69
C SER A 49 11.05 -8.70 -15.54
N SER A 50 12.13 -7.93 -15.69
CA SER A 50 12.11 -6.67 -16.44
C SER A 50 11.79 -6.83 -17.93
N ASN A 51 12.03 -8.01 -18.51
CA ASN A 51 11.66 -8.35 -19.89
C ASN A 51 10.23 -8.93 -20.01
N GLY A 52 9.52 -9.07 -18.89
CA GLY A 52 8.13 -9.50 -18.83
C GLY A 52 7.90 -10.99 -18.61
N ILE A 53 8.94 -11.82 -18.48
CA ILE A 53 8.82 -13.25 -18.14
C ILE A 53 8.41 -13.41 -16.68
N ILE A 54 7.43 -14.28 -16.42
CA ILE A 54 6.95 -14.61 -15.07
C ILE A 54 7.72 -15.83 -14.54
N VAL A 55 8.35 -15.67 -13.38
CA VAL A 55 8.99 -16.76 -12.62
C VAL A 55 7.98 -17.34 -11.64
N ASN A 56 7.95 -18.67 -11.49
CA ASN A 56 7.04 -19.32 -10.55
C ASN A 56 7.39 -18.93 -9.10
N SER A 57 6.39 -18.70 -8.25
CA SER A 57 6.58 -18.35 -6.84
C SER A 57 7.25 -19.46 -6.01
N ASN A 58 7.18 -20.71 -6.46
CA ASN A 58 7.84 -21.86 -5.86
C ASN A 58 9.20 -22.19 -6.50
N ALA A 59 9.72 -21.32 -7.38
CA ALA A 59 11.06 -21.51 -7.96
C ALA A 59 12.15 -21.47 -6.88
N LEU A 60 13.29 -22.08 -7.18
CA LEU A 60 14.43 -22.05 -6.26
C LEU A 60 14.91 -20.60 -6.03
N PRO A 61 15.43 -20.25 -4.85
CA PRO A 61 15.95 -18.91 -4.57
C PRO A 61 16.96 -18.41 -5.61
N GLU A 62 17.81 -19.31 -6.12
CA GLU A 62 18.76 -19.00 -7.20
C GLU A 62 18.05 -18.58 -8.50
N GLN A 63 16.98 -19.29 -8.88
CA GLN A 63 16.20 -18.96 -10.07
C GLN A 63 15.48 -17.63 -9.90
N ILE A 64 14.89 -17.37 -8.72
CA ILE A 64 14.26 -16.08 -8.41
C ILE A 64 15.29 -14.95 -8.47
N HIS A 65 16.50 -15.17 -7.94
CA HIS A 65 17.58 -14.19 -8.00
C HIS A 65 17.99 -13.90 -9.44
N GLN A 66 18.34 -14.92 -10.22
CA GLN A 66 18.91 -14.76 -11.57
C GLN A 66 17.86 -14.35 -12.61
N GLN A 67 16.67 -14.96 -12.58
CA GLN A 67 15.65 -14.79 -13.63
C GLN A 67 14.66 -13.68 -13.33
N PHE A 68 14.58 -13.20 -12.08
CA PHE A 68 13.72 -12.08 -11.69
C PHE A 68 14.53 -10.91 -11.10
N GLY A 69 15.18 -11.10 -9.94
CA GLY A 69 15.80 -9.99 -9.19
C GLY A 69 16.86 -9.24 -9.97
N VAL A 70 17.85 -9.96 -10.50
CA VAL A 70 18.97 -9.39 -11.28
C VAL A 70 18.49 -8.68 -12.55
N THR A 71 17.38 -9.12 -13.14
CA THR A 71 16.86 -8.50 -14.37
C THR A 71 16.40 -7.05 -14.17
N TRP A 72 16.07 -6.66 -12.93
CA TRP A 72 15.69 -5.31 -12.57
C TRP A 72 16.87 -4.39 -12.24
N ALA A 73 18.11 -4.89 -12.33
CA ALA A 73 19.30 -4.05 -12.17
C ALA A 73 19.33 -2.93 -13.21
N ILE A 74 19.57 -1.70 -12.77
CA ILE A 74 19.69 -0.55 -13.66
C ILE A 74 21.07 -0.50 -14.31
N ARG A 75 21.16 0.17 -15.47
CA ARG A 75 22.45 0.55 -16.05
C ARG A 75 23.06 1.72 -15.27
N PRO A 76 24.39 1.83 -15.14
CA PRO A 76 25.03 2.92 -14.41
C PRO A 76 24.60 4.33 -14.85
N ASN A 77 24.40 4.51 -16.15
CA ASN A 77 23.96 5.78 -16.73
C ASN A 77 22.48 6.13 -16.43
N ALA A 78 21.70 5.19 -15.91
CA ALA A 78 20.33 5.40 -15.48
C ALA A 78 20.23 5.69 -13.96
N SER A 79 21.35 5.69 -13.24
CA SER A 79 21.36 6.03 -11.82
C SER A 79 20.98 7.49 -11.59
N VAL A 80 20.14 7.72 -10.58
CA VAL A 80 19.72 9.06 -10.13
C VAL A 80 20.34 9.43 -8.77
N PHE A 81 21.25 8.60 -8.27
CA PHE A 81 21.94 8.86 -7.01
C PHE A 81 23.18 9.73 -7.19
N TYR A 82 23.48 10.50 -6.15
CA TYR A 82 24.75 11.18 -5.99
C TYR A 82 25.73 10.27 -5.25
N TYR A 83 26.99 10.34 -5.65
CA TYR A 83 28.05 9.48 -5.13
C TYR A 83 29.17 10.32 -4.53
N ASP A 84 29.79 9.81 -3.47
CA ASP A 84 30.97 10.42 -2.88
C ASP A 84 32.19 10.34 -3.82
N LEU A 85 33.24 11.09 -3.50
CA LEU A 85 34.47 11.11 -4.28
C LEU A 85 35.04 9.69 -4.43
N GLY A 86 35.28 9.27 -5.68
CA GLY A 86 35.80 7.94 -6.00
C GLY A 86 34.74 6.84 -6.12
N GLN A 87 33.46 7.14 -5.86
CA GLN A 87 32.36 6.21 -6.07
C GLN A 87 31.56 6.58 -7.33
N SER A 88 30.90 5.58 -7.91
CA SER A 88 29.96 5.76 -9.02
C SER A 88 29.03 4.56 -9.13
N ALA A 89 27.95 4.69 -9.89
CA ALA A 89 27.10 3.55 -10.24
C ALA A 89 27.90 2.43 -10.94
N GLN A 90 28.87 2.80 -11.78
CA GLN A 90 29.75 1.82 -12.45
C GLN A 90 30.63 1.09 -11.45
N PHE A 91 31.23 1.82 -10.51
CA PHE A 91 32.06 1.22 -9.46
C PHE A 91 31.29 0.14 -8.69
N PHE A 92 30.07 0.42 -8.24
CA PHE A 92 29.26 -0.57 -7.53
C PHE A 92 28.78 -1.73 -8.42
N GLU A 93 28.47 -1.48 -9.70
CA GLU A 93 28.16 -2.57 -10.64
C GLU A 93 29.35 -3.53 -10.79
N ASP A 94 30.57 -3.00 -10.93
CA ASP A 94 31.77 -3.81 -11.07
C ASP A 94 32.04 -4.64 -9.80
N GLN A 95 31.83 -4.07 -8.62
CA GLN A 95 31.90 -4.83 -7.36
C GLN A 95 30.84 -5.94 -7.29
N ASN A 96 29.61 -5.66 -7.70
CA ASN A 96 28.52 -6.64 -7.68
C ASN A 96 28.79 -7.83 -8.60
N ARG A 97 29.49 -7.64 -9.72
CA ARG A 97 29.88 -8.73 -10.64
C ARG A 97 30.89 -9.70 -10.03
N LEU A 98 31.63 -9.28 -9.02
CA LEU A 98 32.59 -10.12 -8.29
C LEU A 98 31.93 -10.91 -7.16
N PHE A 99 30.71 -10.52 -6.75
CA PHE A 99 29.97 -11.20 -5.70
C PHE A 99 29.28 -12.46 -6.26
N VAL A 100 29.54 -13.61 -5.62
CA VAL A 100 28.87 -14.87 -5.93
C VAL A 100 27.93 -15.22 -4.77
N PRO A 101 26.61 -15.14 -4.96
CA PRO A 101 25.66 -15.47 -3.91
C PRO A 101 25.68 -16.97 -3.57
N SER A 102 25.56 -17.27 -2.28
CA SER A 102 25.26 -18.63 -1.79
C SER A 102 23.75 -18.76 -1.60
N PHE A 103 23.15 -19.81 -2.17
CA PHE A 103 21.75 -20.18 -1.96
C PHE A 103 21.58 -21.40 -1.06
N THR A 104 22.68 -21.83 -0.42
CA THR A 104 22.69 -22.94 0.51
C THR A 104 22.15 -22.49 1.86
N GLU A 105 21.08 -23.14 2.32
CA GLU A 105 20.54 -22.90 3.66
C GLU A 105 21.60 -23.21 4.72
N PRO A 106 21.76 -22.35 5.74
CA PRO A 106 22.78 -22.57 6.75
C PRO A 106 22.40 -23.77 7.63
N THR A 107 23.34 -24.70 7.80
CA THR A 107 23.17 -25.86 8.67
C THR A 107 23.78 -25.60 10.04
N ASN A 108 22.97 -25.67 11.09
CA ASN A 108 23.45 -25.63 12.48
C ASN A 108 23.59 -27.04 13.04
N THR A 109 24.57 -27.28 13.93
CA THR A 109 24.58 -28.51 14.74
C THR A 109 23.38 -28.53 15.69
N PRO A 110 22.97 -29.70 16.23
CA PRO A 110 21.83 -29.75 17.16
C PRO A 110 21.94 -28.79 18.35
N THR A 111 23.14 -28.64 18.92
CA THR A 111 23.40 -27.73 20.04
C THR A 111 23.35 -26.25 19.62
N GLN A 112 23.84 -25.93 18.42
CA GLN A 112 23.72 -24.58 17.86
C GLN A 112 22.26 -24.26 17.55
N ASP A 113 21.51 -25.20 16.96
CA ASP A 113 20.12 -25.01 16.60
C ASP A 113 19.26 -24.66 17.82
N GLU A 114 19.45 -25.37 18.94
CA GLU A 114 18.77 -25.07 20.21
C GLU A 114 19.07 -23.63 20.69
N SER A 115 20.33 -23.22 20.64
CA SER A 115 20.75 -21.86 21.03
C SER A 115 20.17 -20.78 20.09
N VAL A 116 20.26 -20.98 18.77
CA VAL A 116 19.75 -20.05 17.76
C VAL A 116 18.23 -19.89 17.89
N ARG A 117 17.51 -20.99 18.10
CA ARG A 117 16.06 -20.96 18.35
C ARG A 117 15.70 -20.17 19.60
N GLY A 118 16.48 -20.30 20.67
CA GLY A 118 16.32 -19.51 21.88
C GLY A 118 16.41 -18.01 21.63
N ILE A 119 17.47 -17.57 20.94
CA ILE A 119 17.70 -16.16 20.56
C ILE A 119 16.53 -15.65 19.70
N CYS A 120 16.11 -16.45 18.71
CA CYS A 120 15.09 -16.06 17.75
C CYS A 120 13.65 -16.32 18.20
N LYS A 121 13.43 -16.66 19.48
CA LYS A 121 12.11 -16.90 20.08
C LYS A 121 11.32 -17.97 19.33
N ILE A 122 11.98 -19.05 18.93
CA ILE A 122 11.41 -20.21 18.24
C ILE A 122 11.30 -21.37 19.23
N ALA A 123 10.13 -22.00 19.32
CA ALA A 123 9.98 -23.21 20.13
C ALA A 123 10.76 -24.39 19.53
N LEU A 124 11.38 -25.20 20.39
CA LEU A 124 12.26 -26.32 19.97
C LEU A 124 11.55 -27.36 19.11
N ASN A 125 10.27 -27.61 19.37
CA ASN A 125 9.43 -28.55 18.61
C ASN A 125 8.75 -27.91 17.38
N SER A 126 9.04 -26.65 17.07
CA SER A 126 8.42 -25.92 15.97
C SER A 126 9.08 -26.24 14.62
N LEU A 127 8.28 -26.67 13.65
CA LEU A 127 8.71 -26.89 12.28
C LEU A 127 9.02 -25.55 11.59
N SER A 128 10.02 -25.52 10.72
CA SER A 128 10.38 -24.28 10.01
C SER A 128 9.21 -23.69 9.22
N SER A 129 8.26 -24.50 8.77
CA SER A 129 7.05 -24.04 8.05
C SER A 129 6.11 -23.17 8.89
N SER A 130 6.12 -23.27 10.22
CA SER A 130 5.24 -22.47 11.10
C SER A 130 5.85 -21.14 11.54
N TRP A 131 7.13 -20.91 11.22
CA TRP A 131 7.83 -19.70 11.68
C TRP A 131 7.30 -18.47 10.96
N ASN A 132 7.10 -17.39 11.73
CA ASN A 132 6.78 -16.09 11.16
C ASN A 132 8.02 -15.46 10.48
N ILE A 133 7.82 -14.33 9.80
CA ILE A 133 8.90 -13.65 9.05
C ILE A 133 10.05 -13.27 10.00
N ALA A 134 9.76 -12.70 11.17
CA ALA A 134 10.79 -12.28 12.13
C ALA A 134 11.66 -13.43 12.64
N GLN A 135 11.03 -14.57 12.94
CA GLN A 135 11.73 -15.79 13.37
C GLN A 135 12.64 -16.33 12.26
N ARG A 136 12.16 -16.38 11.01
CA ARG A 136 12.96 -16.84 9.86
C ARG A 136 14.15 -15.93 9.60
N THR A 137 13.93 -14.61 9.56
CA THR A 137 15.00 -13.62 9.34
C THR A 137 16.05 -13.74 10.44
N CYS A 138 15.64 -13.75 11.71
CA CYS A 138 16.56 -13.90 12.83
C CYS A 138 17.37 -15.20 12.76
N TYR A 139 16.69 -16.33 12.50
CA TYR A 139 17.35 -17.63 12.46
C TYR A 139 18.41 -17.66 11.36
N TYR A 140 18.07 -17.20 10.16
CA TYR A 140 19.01 -17.13 9.05
C TYR A 140 20.20 -16.23 9.39
N ASP A 141 19.94 -15.00 9.84
CA ASP A 141 20.97 -14.02 10.16
C ASP A 141 21.90 -14.52 11.26
N MET A 142 21.37 -15.06 12.36
CA MET A 142 22.18 -15.67 13.42
C MET A 142 23.03 -16.82 12.88
N SER A 143 22.49 -17.62 11.97
CA SER A 143 23.17 -18.81 11.45
C SER A 143 24.34 -18.46 10.54
N VAL A 144 24.25 -17.36 9.78
CA VAL A 144 25.29 -16.95 8.83
C VAL A 144 26.30 -15.97 9.42
N THR A 145 25.87 -15.04 10.28
CA THR A 145 26.76 -14.01 10.84
C THR A 145 27.37 -14.43 12.17
N LYS A 146 26.69 -15.32 12.92
CA LYS A 146 26.98 -15.64 14.33
C LYS A 146 26.96 -14.42 15.26
N ASP A 147 26.31 -13.32 14.85
CA ASP A 147 26.14 -12.08 15.63
C ASP A 147 24.72 -12.04 16.23
N GLU A 148 24.63 -12.28 17.54
CA GLU A 148 23.37 -12.27 18.30
C GLU A 148 22.71 -10.89 18.30
N THR A 149 23.50 -9.82 18.45
CA THR A 149 22.98 -8.45 18.42
C THR A 149 22.36 -8.11 17.07
N PHE A 150 22.99 -8.54 15.97
CA PHE A 150 22.45 -8.37 14.63
C PHE A 150 21.16 -9.17 14.45
N ALA A 151 21.18 -10.47 14.80
CA ALA A 151 20.01 -11.34 14.66
C ALA A 151 18.79 -10.84 15.45
N GLN A 152 18.99 -10.38 16.69
CA GLN A 152 17.92 -9.82 17.52
C GLN A 152 17.39 -8.50 16.95
N THR A 153 18.27 -7.69 16.35
CA THR A 153 17.89 -6.46 15.64
C THR A 153 17.03 -6.81 14.42
N SER A 154 17.47 -7.75 13.59
CA SER A 154 16.70 -8.26 12.44
C SER A 154 15.33 -8.83 12.84
N PHE A 155 15.25 -9.56 13.97
CA PHE A 155 13.99 -10.03 14.54
C PHE A 155 13.04 -8.85 14.80
N ASN A 156 13.48 -7.88 15.60
CA ASN A 156 12.63 -6.80 16.09
C ASN A 156 12.08 -5.94 14.93
N ILE A 157 12.92 -5.66 13.94
CA ILE A 157 12.52 -4.82 12.80
C ILE A 157 11.60 -5.61 11.85
N SER A 158 11.84 -6.92 11.67
CA SER A 158 10.95 -7.78 10.89
C SER A 158 9.60 -7.99 11.57
N ASP A 159 9.56 -8.00 12.91
CA ASP A 159 8.33 -8.04 13.70
C ASP A 159 7.54 -6.72 13.57
N GLU A 160 8.24 -5.58 13.59
CA GLU A 160 7.66 -4.26 13.34
C GLU A 160 7.08 -4.12 11.92
N LEU A 161 7.54 -4.91 10.94
CA LEU A 161 7.02 -4.87 9.57
C LEU A 161 5.50 -5.10 9.51
N LEU A 162 4.93 -5.89 10.44
CA LEU A 162 3.47 -6.07 10.52
C LEU A 162 2.76 -4.76 10.88
N SER A 163 3.30 -4.02 11.85
CA SER A 163 2.79 -2.70 12.25
C SER A 163 2.99 -1.67 11.13
N ILE A 164 4.12 -1.71 10.43
CA ILE A 164 4.38 -0.84 9.28
C ILE A 164 3.37 -1.12 8.16
N LYS A 165 3.14 -2.39 7.82
CA LYS A 165 2.12 -2.79 6.84
C LYS A 165 0.73 -2.31 7.25
N ALA A 166 0.37 -2.42 8.52
CA ALA A 166 -0.91 -1.92 9.03
C ALA A 166 -1.04 -0.40 8.89
N ASN A 167 0.00 0.36 9.21
CA ASN A 167 0.01 1.82 9.09
C ASN A 167 -0.03 2.32 7.64
N LEU A 168 0.37 1.49 6.70
CA LEU A 168 0.37 1.80 5.26
C LEU A 168 -0.94 1.38 4.56
N ARG A 169 -1.94 0.88 5.29
CA ARG A 169 -3.25 0.52 4.72
C ARG A 169 -3.93 1.75 4.11
N ASN A 170 -4.55 1.55 2.95
CA ASN A 170 -5.34 2.60 2.30
C ASN A 170 -6.66 2.81 3.05
N PRO A 171 -7.11 4.06 3.26
CA PRO A 171 -8.45 4.32 3.77
C PRO A 171 -9.53 3.89 2.78
N PRO A 172 -10.82 3.82 3.20
CA PRO A 172 -11.93 3.52 2.31
C PRO A 172 -11.98 4.47 1.12
N LEU A 173 -12.50 3.99 -0.01
CA LEU A 173 -12.57 4.74 -1.25
C LEU A 173 -14.00 4.95 -1.67
N PHE A 174 -14.36 6.21 -1.86
CA PHE A 174 -15.63 6.58 -2.47
C PHE A 174 -15.64 6.25 -3.96
N ASN A 175 -16.82 5.96 -4.51
CA ASN A 175 -16.99 5.73 -5.94
C ASN A 175 -16.41 6.91 -6.74
N SER A 176 -15.50 6.62 -7.68
CA SER A 176 -14.83 7.62 -8.51
C SER A 176 -15.77 8.41 -9.43
N GLU A 177 -16.99 7.91 -9.67
CA GLU A 177 -18.03 8.61 -10.43
C GLU A 177 -18.75 9.69 -9.62
N LEU A 178 -18.58 9.71 -8.30
CA LEU A 178 -19.18 10.75 -7.45
C LEU A 178 -18.56 12.11 -7.78
N PRO A 179 -19.39 13.13 -8.08
CA PRO A 179 -18.88 14.46 -8.36
C PRO A 179 -18.31 15.09 -7.09
N VAL A 180 -17.36 16.01 -7.26
CA VAL A 180 -16.89 16.92 -6.19
C VAL A 180 -17.65 18.26 -6.26
N TYR A 181 -18.22 18.56 -7.43
CA TYR A 181 -18.99 19.76 -7.68
C TYR A 181 -20.19 19.45 -8.58
N MET A 182 -21.34 20.05 -8.29
CA MET A 182 -22.58 19.86 -9.04
C MET A 182 -23.33 21.18 -9.19
N GLN A 183 -23.75 21.50 -10.42
CA GLN A 183 -24.71 22.57 -10.67
C GLN A 183 -26.13 22.00 -10.53
N ALA A 184 -27.03 22.73 -9.90
CA ALA A 184 -28.44 22.36 -9.80
C ALA A 184 -29.35 23.58 -9.95
N LYS A 185 -30.63 23.32 -10.20
CA LYS A 185 -31.68 24.34 -10.25
C LYS A 185 -32.41 24.39 -8.92
N HIS A 186 -32.90 25.58 -8.57
CA HIS A 186 -33.79 25.72 -7.41
C HIS A 186 -34.99 24.77 -7.51
N ASN A 187 -35.33 24.10 -6.41
CA ASN A 187 -36.33 23.02 -6.28
C ASN A 187 -36.04 21.73 -7.07
N GLU A 188 -34.84 21.56 -7.61
CA GLU A 188 -34.45 20.30 -8.23
C GLU A 188 -34.28 19.22 -7.16
N ARG A 189 -34.87 18.03 -7.39
CA ARG A 189 -34.68 16.88 -6.50
C ARG A 189 -33.38 16.18 -6.88
N ILE A 190 -32.41 16.21 -5.98
CA ILE A 190 -31.13 15.53 -6.10
C ILE A 190 -31.25 14.18 -5.38
N HIS A 191 -30.89 13.12 -6.09
CA HIS A 191 -30.87 11.74 -5.59
C HIS A 191 -29.53 11.11 -5.97
N LEU A 192 -28.71 10.76 -4.98
CA LEU A 192 -27.37 10.21 -5.18
C LEU A 192 -27.16 8.96 -4.34
N ILE A 193 -26.43 7.99 -4.88
CA ILE A 193 -25.94 6.84 -4.12
C ILE A 193 -24.48 7.14 -3.76
N ILE A 194 -24.22 7.45 -2.48
CA ILE A 194 -22.89 7.78 -1.98
C ILE A 194 -22.35 6.58 -1.22
N ASP A 195 -21.51 5.80 -1.88
CA ASP A 195 -20.90 4.58 -1.34
C ASP A 195 -19.38 4.71 -1.21
N ALA A 196 -18.81 3.99 -0.25
CA ALA A 196 -17.38 3.78 -0.11
C ALA A 196 -17.07 2.31 0.17
N THR A 197 -15.98 1.83 -0.41
CA THR A 197 -15.55 0.43 -0.32
C THR A 197 -14.09 0.31 0.09
N SER A 198 -13.69 -0.88 0.50
CA SER A 198 -12.29 -1.28 0.69
C SER A 198 -12.06 -2.59 -0.03
N ASN A 199 -10.85 -2.77 -0.55
CA ASN A 199 -10.40 -3.99 -1.18
C ASN A 199 -9.91 -5.04 -0.17
N ASP A 200 -9.74 -4.67 1.09
CA ASP A 200 -9.28 -5.55 2.14
C ASP A 200 -10.44 -6.37 2.69
N SER A 201 -10.33 -7.69 2.63
CA SER A 201 -11.40 -8.61 3.03
C SER A 201 -11.77 -8.53 4.51
N MET A 202 -10.92 -7.94 5.34
CA MET A 202 -11.15 -7.74 6.77
C MET A 202 -11.74 -6.35 7.09
N SER A 203 -11.86 -5.47 6.10
CA SER A 203 -12.42 -4.12 6.29
C SER A 203 -13.90 -4.15 6.69
N ASN A 204 -14.29 -3.21 7.54
CA ASN A 204 -15.68 -3.01 7.94
C ASN A 204 -16.05 -1.53 7.82
N ILE A 205 -16.70 -1.17 6.70
CA ILE A 205 -16.98 0.23 6.35
C ILE A 205 -18.33 0.68 6.90
N VAL A 206 -18.31 1.76 7.67
CA VAL A 206 -19.50 2.46 8.14
C VAL A 206 -19.50 3.88 7.61
N LEU A 207 -20.64 4.31 7.06
CA LEU A 207 -20.85 5.67 6.55
C LEU A 207 -21.53 6.54 7.61
N SER A 208 -21.16 7.82 7.65
CA SER A 208 -21.84 8.86 8.42
C SER A 208 -21.88 10.17 7.64
N ALA A 209 -22.90 10.99 7.87
CA ALA A 209 -22.93 12.34 7.32
C ALA A 209 -22.28 13.32 8.31
N ASP A 210 -21.19 13.97 7.90
CA ASP A 210 -20.53 15.02 8.67
C ASP A 210 -21.21 16.38 8.45
N HIS A 211 -21.75 16.60 7.24
CA HIS A 211 -22.50 17.79 6.87
C HIS A 211 -23.60 17.43 5.86
N LEU A 212 -24.79 18.00 6.04
CA LEU A 212 -25.92 17.87 5.13
C LEU A 212 -26.51 19.25 4.87
N PRO A 213 -26.95 19.54 3.63
CA PRO A 213 -27.77 20.71 3.36
C PRO A 213 -29.03 20.68 4.21
N ARG A 214 -29.63 21.85 4.42
CA ARG A 214 -30.92 21.92 5.12
C ARG A 214 -31.98 21.08 4.39
N ASP A 215 -32.76 20.34 5.18
CA ASP A 215 -33.83 19.43 4.72
C ASP A 215 -33.36 18.28 3.81
N ALA A 216 -32.04 18.05 3.72
CA ALA A 216 -31.49 16.86 3.09
C ALA A 216 -31.52 15.65 4.04
N THR A 217 -31.50 14.45 3.46
CA THR A 217 -31.38 13.20 4.20
C THR A 217 -30.30 12.32 3.59
N PHE A 218 -29.64 11.53 4.45
CA PHE A 218 -28.73 10.48 4.02
C PHE A 218 -29.01 9.21 4.83
N ASN A 219 -29.42 8.15 4.15
CA ASN A 219 -29.63 6.85 4.78
C ASN A 219 -28.33 6.03 4.66
N THR A 220 -27.70 5.74 5.78
CA THR A 220 -26.39 5.07 5.82
C THR A 220 -26.47 3.58 5.46
N GLN A 221 -27.65 2.95 5.57
CA GLN A 221 -27.84 1.56 5.16
C GLN A 221 -28.08 1.44 3.65
N THR A 222 -28.96 2.27 3.08
CA THR A 222 -29.25 2.26 1.64
C THR A 222 -28.25 3.06 0.83
N LYS A 223 -27.42 3.88 1.48
CA LYS A 223 -26.40 4.76 0.90
C LYS A 223 -26.98 5.88 0.03
N VAL A 224 -28.27 6.15 0.22
CA VAL A 224 -29.01 7.14 -0.58
C VAL A 224 -28.98 8.49 0.11
N PHE A 225 -28.54 9.50 -0.63
CA PHE A 225 -28.69 10.92 -0.32
C PHE A 225 -29.86 11.50 -1.12
N GLU A 226 -30.77 12.19 -0.44
CA GLU A 226 -31.87 12.92 -1.06
C GLU A 226 -31.93 14.36 -0.57
N TRP A 227 -32.08 15.29 -1.51
CA TRP A 227 -32.22 16.71 -1.19
C TRP A 227 -33.07 17.44 -2.24
N THR A 228 -33.83 18.45 -1.80
CA THR A 228 -34.50 19.39 -2.69
C THR A 228 -33.69 20.69 -2.69
N ALA A 229 -33.04 20.97 -3.83
CA ALA A 229 -32.02 22.00 -3.93
C ALA A 229 -32.56 23.40 -3.60
N SER A 230 -31.98 24.02 -2.57
CA SER A 230 -32.27 25.39 -2.15
C SER A 230 -31.26 26.34 -2.78
N GLU A 231 -31.67 27.59 -3.07
CA GLU A 231 -30.83 28.55 -3.78
C GLU A 231 -29.57 28.90 -2.98
N GLY A 232 -28.45 29.07 -3.70
CA GLY A 232 -27.15 29.41 -3.13
C GLY A 232 -26.12 28.31 -3.30
N GLU A 233 -25.13 28.31 -2.42
CA GLU A 233 -24.10 27.29 -2.34
C GLU A 233 -24.31 26.48 -1.06
N ASP A 234 -24.32 25.15 -1.18
CA ASP A 234 -24.37 24.23 -0.04
C ASP A 234 -23.54 22.98 -0.38
N SER A 235 -23.36 22.07 0.56
CA SER A 235 -22.58 20.85 0.33
C SER A 235 -23.15 19.67 1.09
N VAL A 236 -22.80 18.46 0.66
CA VAL A 236 -22.91 17.25 1.49
C VAL A 236 -21.52 16.69 1.72
N ARG A 237 -21.19 16.42 2.99
CA ARG A 237 -19.93 15.78 3.37
C ARG A 237 -20.21 14.44 4.05
N ILE A 238 -19.85 13.35 3.38
CA ILE A 238 -19.99 11.99 3.89
C ILE A 238 -18.62 11.48 4.33
N ARG A 239 -18.57 10.84 5.49
CA ARG A 239 -17.41 10.16 6.05
C ARG A 239 -17.59 8.66 5.93
N ALA A 240 -16.56 7.98 5.48
CA ALA A 240 -16.44 6.52 5.51
C ALA A 240 -15.37 6.12 6.51
N LYS A 241 -15.74 5.35 7.52
CA LYS A 241 -14.81 4.84 8.54
C LYS A 241 -14.68 3.32 8.42
N ASP A 242 -13.44 2.86 8.30
CA ASP A 242 -13.11 1.45 8.47
C ASP A 242 -12.93 1.16 9.96
N LEU A 243 -13.87 0.42 10.55
CA LEU A 243 -13.81 0.07 11.98
C LEU A 243 -12.74 -0.97 12.29
N ALA A 244 -12.34 -1.80 11.32
CA ALA A 244 -11.34 -2.84 11.54
C ALA A 244 -9.93 -2.25 11.70
N PHE A 245 -9.64 -1.18 10.95
CA PHE A 245 -8.32 -0.57 10.92
C PHE A 245 -8.27 0.87 11.43
N ASN A 246 -9.41 1.41 11.88
CA ASN A 246 -9.58 2.80 12.31
C ASN A 246 -9.09 3.82 11.25
N LEU A 247 -9.30 3.50 9.98
CA LEU A 247 -8.99 4.39 8.84
C LEU A 247 -10.23 5.20 8.48
N THR A 248 -10.04 6.40 7.95
CA THR A 248 -11.16 7.28 7.58
C THR A 248 -10.90 7.96 6.25
N ALA A 249 -11.94 8.08 5.45
CA ALA A 249 -11.99 8.92 4.26
C ALA A 249 -13.24 9.81 4.31
N THR A 250 -13.21 10.93 3.59
CA THR A 250 -14.34 11.86 3.46
C THR A 250 -14.51 12.25 2.01
N HIS A 251 -15.75 12.33 1.55
CA HIS A 251 -16.10 12.87 0.25
C HIS A 251 -17.06 14.04 0.44
N GLU A 252 -16.79 15.13 -0.25
CA GLU A 252 -17.60 16.35 -0.21
C GLU A 252 -18.05 16.69 -1.61
N ILE A 253 -19.35 16.92 -1.76
CA ILE A 253 -19.97 17.39 -2.99
C ILE A 253 -20.47 18.81 -2.73
N VAL A 254 -19.92 19.78 -3.46
CA VAL A 254 -20.36 21.16 -3.41
C VAL A 254 -21.44 21.39 -4.47
N PHE A 255 -22.59 21.88 -4.05
CA PHE A 255 -23.71 22.23 -4.91
C PHE A 255 -23.73 23.73 -5.15
N GLN A 256 -23.85 24.13 -6.41
CA GLN A 256 -24.17 25.51 -6.77
C GLN A 256 -25.56 25.53 -7.42
N VAL A 257 -26.51 26.14 -6.70
CA VAL A 257 -27.93 26.11 -7.06
C VAL A 257 -28.35 27.48 -7.57
N LYS A 258 -28.79 27.53 -8.84
CA LYS A 258 -29.24 28.77 -9.50
C LYS A 258 -30.74 28.78 -9.71
N GLN A 259 -31.33 29.97 -9.71
CA GLN A 259 -32.72 30.16 -10.16
C GLN A 259 -32.85 29.87 -11.65
N ILE A 260 -34.01 29.34 -12.03
CA ILE A 260 -34.41 29.29 -13.44
C ILE A 260 -34.82 30.71 -13.83
N ASN A 261 -34.01 31.39 -14.65
CA ASN A 261 -34.41 32.66 -15.23
C ASN A 261 -35.65 32.45 -16.12
N LYS A 262 -36.84 32.72 -15.58
CA LYS A 262 -38.06 32.89 -16.39
C LYS A 262 -38.00 34.26 -17.04
N ASN A 263 -37.30 34.43 -18.16
CA ASN A 263 -37.47 35.58 -19.05
C ASN A 263 -37.08 35.21 -20.48
N ASN A 264 -38.10 34.89 -21.30
CA ASN A 264 -38.31 35.33 -22.69
C ASN A 264 -39.44 34.50 -23.33
N ALA A 265 -40.67 34.70 -22.86
CA ALA A 265 -41.88 34.22 -23.54
C ALA A 265 -43.09 35.07 -23.12
N ALA A 266 -42.99 36.40 -23.26
CA ALA A 266 -44.15 37.29 -23.18
C ALA A 266 -43.83 38.59 -23.92
N HIS A 267 -43.91 38.54 -25.24
CA HIS A 267 -44.46 39.60 -26.11
C HIS A 267 -44.16 39.26 -27.58
N SER A 268 -45.06 38.50 -28.22
CA SER A 268 -45.35 38.70 -29.63
C SER A 268 -46.79 39.24 -29.73
N GLU A 269 -46.85 40.57 -29.84
CA GLU A 269 -47.68 41.31 -30.79
C GLU A 269 -49.13 40.83 -30.99
N THR A 270 -50.05 41.52 -30.30
CA THR A 270 -51.28 42.00 -30.93
C THR A 270 -51.12 43.50 -31.20
N GLN A 271 -50.83 43.86 -32.45
CA GLN A 271 -51.41 45.01 -33.15
C GLN A 271 -51.06 44.95 -34.64
#